data_AF-A0A534SDG5-F1
#
_entry.id   AF-A0A534SDG5-F1
#
_cell.length_a   1.000
_cell.length_b   1.000
_cell.length_c   1.000
_cell.angle_alpha   90.00
_cell.angle_beta   90.00
_cell.angle_gamma   90.00
#
_symmetry.space_group_name_H-M   'P 1'
#
loop_
_entity.id
_entity.type
_entity.pdbx_description
1 polymer ?
#
loop_
_entity_poly.entity_id
_entity_poly.type
_entity_poly.pdbx_seq_one_letter_code
_entity_poly.pdbx_strand_id
1 'polypeptide(L)'
;MDRPPNDPILMEPGWAEARAEGTLQGLRMTADEFFDRPDDGYRYELVEGVVVMSPSPRMRHQVVTMEIIRQINVFLTRHPSGQLLAETDMHLGRAKGRDFVYRPEVLFMTAEHLARAGDRLVGPPALAVEVVSQGSRRYDRITKKADYERFGVHAQAATSRSNPKASAWRVRQSPGSFLI
;
A
#
# COMPACT_ATOMS: atom_id res chain seq x y z
N MET A 1 16.14 -5.47 43.56
CA MET A 1 15.75 -4.06 43.43
C MET A 1 14.89 -3.97 42.19
N ASP A 2 13.60 -3.71 42.40
CA ASP A 2 12.56 -3.74 41.36
C ASP A 2 12.64 -2.52 40.43
N ARG A 3 12.45 -2.76 39.13
CA ARG A 3 12.43 -1.74 38.08
C ARG A 3 11.07 -1.03 38.04
N PRO A 4 11.01 0.31 37.89
CA PRO A 4 9.74 1.02 37.81
C PRO A 4 8.98 0.74 36.49
N PRO A 5 7.63 0.83 36.48
CA PRO A 5 6.78 0.16 35.48
C PRO A 5 6.71 0.82 34.09
N ASN A 6 7.39 1.95 33.87
CA ASN A 6 7.14 2.83 32.72
C ASN A 6 8.41 3.36 32.02
N ASP A 7 9.53 2.65 32.15
CA ASP A 7 10.67 2.90 31.27
C ASP A 7 10.28 2.45 29.84
N PRO A 8 10.33 3.31 28.81
CA PRO A 8 10.19 2.85 27.44
C PRO A 8 11.29 1.84 27.18
N ILE A 9 10.91 0.65 26.73
CA ILE A 9 11.88 -0.36 26.31
C ILE A 9 12.56 0.22 25.06
N LEU A 10 13.78 0.75 25.24
CA LEU A 10 14.72 0.92 24.16
C LEU A 10 15.09 -0.51 23.71
N MET A 11 14.31 -1.06 22.78
CA MET A 11 14.60 -2.35 22.15
C MET A 11 15.77 -2.13 21.19
N GLU A 12 16.97 -2.46 21.65
CA GLU A 12 18.09 -2.81 20.77
C GLU A 12 17.66 -3.99 19.88
N PRO A 13 18.09 -4.03 18.61
CA PRO A 13 17.17 -4.32 17.53
C PRO A 13 16.91 -5.82 17.34
N GLY A 14 15.63 -6.20 17.34
CA GLY A 14 15.09 -7.54 17.14
C GLY A 14 15.38 -8.19 15.77
N TRP A 15 16.41 -7.76 15.04
CA TRP A 15 16.85 -8.37 13.79
C TRP A 15 17.49 -9.74 13.99
N ALA A 16 18.07 -10.02 15.17
CA ALA A 16 18.77 -11.28 15.43
C ALA A 16 17.80 -12.47 15.61
N GLU A 17 16.61 -12.24 16.18
CA GLU A 17 15.63 -13.29 16.48
C GLU A 17 14.69 -13.60 15.32
N ALA A 18 14.40 -12.62 14.44
CA ALA A 18 13.63 -12.86 13.20
C ALA A 18 14.30 -13.91 12.28
N ARG A 19 15.62 -14.14 12.43
CA ARG A 19 16.36 -15.19 11.71
C ARG A 19 15.96 -16.62 12.11
N ALA A 20 15.28 -16.84 13.22
CA ALA A 20 14.86 -18.17 13.65
C ALA A 20 13.62 -18.70 12.89
N GLU A 21 12.76 -17.81 12.38
CA GLU A 21 11.51 -18.17 11.66
C GLU A 21 11.54 -17.84 10.16
N GLY A 22 12.57 -17.12 9.69
CA GLY A 22 12.86 -16.94 8.26
C GLY A 22 12.01 -15.91 7.52
N THR A 23 11.11 -15.16 8.19
CA THR A 23 10.34 -14.05 7.60
C THR A 23 10.01 -12.96 8.65
N LEU A 24 9.64 -11.76 8.21
CA LEU A 24 9.16 -10.68 9.08
C LEU A 24 7.66 -10.76 9.43
N GLN A 25 6.95 -11.79 8.96
CA GLN A 25 5.50 -11.94 9.12
C GLN A 25 5.05 -11.81 10.58
N GLY A 26 4.03 -10.99 10.84
CA GLY A 26 3.42 -10.85 12.17
C GLY A 26 4.16 -9.94 13.14
N LEU A 27 5.38 -9.51 12.81
CA LEU A 27 6.12 -8.55 13.61
C LEU A 27 5.41 -7.19 13.67
N ARG A 28 5.58 -6.50 14.79
CA ARG A 28 5.07 -5.14 14.98
C ARG A 28 6.18 -4.12 14.79
N MET A 29 5.92 -3.12 13.98
CA MET A 29 6.87 -2.03 13.72
C MET A 29 6.15 -0.76 13.24
N THR A 30 6.87 0.34 13.33
CA THR A 30 6.53 1.64 12.75
C THR A 30 6.78 1.65 11.24
N ALA A 31 6.27 2.66 10.55
CA ALA A 31 6.59 2.87 9.14
C ALA A 31 8.10 3.04 8.89
N ASP A 32 8.80 3.78 9.76
CA ASP A 32 10.23 4.03 9.60
C ASP A 32 11.06 2.75 9.71
N GLU A 33 10.81 1.96 10.75
CA GLU A 33 11.43 0.63 10.91
C GLU A 33 11.10 -0.30 9.73
N PHE A 34 9.87 -0.22 9.20
CA PHE A 34 9.47 -0.97 8.02
C PHE A 34 10.32 -0.56 6.82
N PHE A 35 10.45 0.74 6.50
CA PHE A 35 11.25 1.18 5.35
C PHE A 35 12.75 0.89 5.48
N ASP A 36 13.27 0.86 6.72
CA ASP A 36 14.69 0.59 6.97
C ASP A 36 15.02 -0.90 7.12
N ARG A 37 14.02 -1.78 6.92
CA ARG A 37 14.21 -3.24 6.94
C ARG A 37 15.15 -3.70 5.82
N PRO A 38 15.95 -4.77 6.05
CA PRO A 38 16.72 -5.37 4.98
C PRO A 38 15.80 -5.97 3.91
N ASP A 39 16.23 -5.90 2.64
CA ASP A 39 15.58 -6.64 1.56
C ASP A 39 15.96 -8.13 1.67
N ASP A 40 14.99 -8.93 2.09
CA ASP A 40 15.09 -10.39 2.21
C ASP A 40 14.44 -11.12 1.02
N GLY A 41 14.03 -10.38 -0.02
CA GLY A 41 13.39 -10.91 -1.21
C GLY A 41 11.89 -11.21 -1.07
N TYR A 42 11.30 -10.98 0.12
CA TYR A 42 9.87 -11.15 0.31
C TYR A 42 9.08 -9.85 0.08
N ARG A 43 7.81 -10.00 -0.30
CA ARG A 43 6.86 -8.90 -0.39
C ARG A 43 6.12 -8.76 0.93
N TYR A 44 6.26 -7.60 1.55
CA TYR A 44 5.53 -7.25 2.77
C TYR A 44 4.70 -5.98 2.59
N GLU A 45 3.68 -5.88 3.42
CA GLU A 45 2.93 -4.66 3.72
C GLU A 45 2.88 -4.48 5.24
N LEU A 46 2.64 -3.26 5.69
CA LEU A 46 2.38 -2.96 7.10
C LEU A 46 0.91 -2.59 7.27
N VAL A 47 0.16 -3.39 8.03
CA VAL A 47 -1.27 -3.19 8.27
C VAL A 47 -1.49 -3.01 9.76
N GLU A 48 -1.96 -1.84 10.19
CA GLU A 48 -2.11 -1.51 11.62
C GLU A 48 -0.82 -1.76 12.44
N GLY A 49 0.33 -1.44 11.85
CA GLY A 49 1.65 -1.65 12.44
C GLY A 49 2.02 -3.12 12.59
N VAL A 50 1.44 -4.04 11.81
CA VAL A 50 1.76 -5.47 11.76
C VAL A 50 2.21 -5.83 10.35
N VAL A 51 3.36 -6.50 10.24
CA VAL A 51 3.89 -6.95 8.95
C VAL A 51 3.07 -8.10 8.39
N VAL A 52 2.63 -7.98 7.14
CA VAL A 52 1.86 -8.98 6.41
C VAL A 52 2.57 -9.31 5.10
N MET A 53 2.94 -10.56 4.93
CA MET A 53 3.53 -11.11 3.73
C MET A 53 2.44 -11.26 2.66
N SER A 54 2.73 -10.76 1.47
CA SER A 54 1.89 -10.96 0.30
C SER A 54 2.57 -11.94 -0.67
N PRO A 55 1.80 -12.81 -1.34
CA PRO A 55 2.36 -13.70 -2.34
C PRO A 55 2.89 -12.91 -3.54
N SER A 56 3.93 -13.41 -4.19
CA SER A 56 4.44 -12.82 -5.42
C SER A 56 3.36 -12.82 -6.52
N PRO A 57 3.26 -11.74 -7.31
CA PRO A 57 2.28 -11.65 -8.38
C PRO A 57 2.56 -12.71 -9.45
N ARG A 58 1.50 -13.37 -9.94
CA ARG A 58 1.57 -14.33 -11.04
C ARG A 58 1.68 -13.60 -12.37
N MET A 59 2.25 -14.24 -13.40
CA MET A 59 2.40 -13.66 -14.75
C MET A 59 1.10 -13.00 -15.28
N ARG A 60 -0.05 -13.67 -15.11
CA ARG A 60 -1.36 -13.13 -15.53
C ARG A 60 -1.74 -11.80 -14.87
N HIS A 61 -1.30 -11.57 -13.63
CA HIS A 61 -1.54 -10.33 -12.91
C HIS A 61 -0.72 -9.24 -13.58
N GLN A 62 0.59 -9.48 -13.74
CA GLN A 62 1.51 -8.56 -14.38
C GLN A 62 1.07 -8.16 -15.80
N VAL A 63 0.56 -9.09 -16.61
CA VAL A 63 0.00 -8.75 -17.94
C VAL A 63 -1.14 -7.73 -17.84
N VAL A 64 -2.03 -7.88 -16.85
CA VAL A 64 -3.15 -6.96 -16.63
C VAL A 64 -2.67 -5.64 -16.06
N THR A 65 -1.75 -5.66 -15.09
CA THR A 65 -1.11 -4.47 -14.52
C THR A 65 -0.46 -3.62 -15.64
N MET A 66 0.28 -4.26 -16.55
CA MET A 66 0.95 -3.58 -17.66
C MET A 66 -0.04 -2.96 -18.65
N GLU A 67 -1.16 -3.63 -18.93
CA GLU A 67 -2.19 -3.07 -19.82
C GLU A 67 -2.90 -1.87 -19.17
N ILE A 68 -3.16 -1.91 -17.86
CA ILE A 68 -3.71 -0.79 -17.10
C ILE A 68 -2.75 0.40 -17.16
N ILE A 69 -1.46 0.17 -16.85
CA ILE A 69 -0.42 1.20 -16.90
C ILE A 69 -0.35 1.81 -18.30
N ARG A 70 -0.36 0.98 -19.36
CA ARG A 70 -0.32 1.44 -20.75
C ARG A 70 -1.49 2.37 -21.08
N GLN A 71 -2.72 1.97 -20.75
CA GLN A 71 -3.92 2.77 -21.04
C GLN A 71 -3.90 4.10 -20.30
N ILE A 72 -3.54 4.10 -19.01
CA ILE A 72 -3.49 5.34 -18.22
C ILE A 72 -2.34 6.23 -18.72
N ASN A 73 -1.17 5.67 -19.05
CA ASN A 73 -0.07 6.45 -19.61
C ASN A 73 -0.41 7.12 -20.94
N VAL A 74 -1.16 6.46 -21.83
CA VAL A 74 -1.66 7.08 -23.07
C VAL A 74 -2.51 8.32 -22.79
N PHE A 75 -3.33 8.28 -21.73
CA PHE A 75 -4.08 9.44 -21.28
C PHE A 75 -3.14 10.53 -20.71
N LEU A 76 -2.18 10.15 -19.85
CA LEU A 76 -1.25 11.09 -19.22
C LEU A 76 -0.30 11.77 -20.22
N THR A 77 0.04 11.12 -21.35
CA THR A 77 0.81 11.77 -22.44
C THR A 77 0.06 12.99 -23.01
N ARG A 78 -1.28 12.95 -23.04
CA ARG A 78 -2.12 14.04 -23.55
C ARG A 78 -2.52 15.03 -22.46
N HIS A 79 -2.56 14.57 -21.21
CA HIS A 79 -3.01 15.33 -20.04
C HIS A 79 -2.02 15.16 -18.87
N PRO A 80 -0.80 15.74 -18.97
CA PRO A 80 0.23 15.55 -17.97
C PRO A 80 -0.19 16.17 -16.65
N SER A 81 -0.56 15.31 -15.70
CA SER A 81 -1.12 15.70 -14.39
C SER A 81 -0.48 14.96 -13.21
N GLY A 82 0.49 14.08 -13.49
CA GLY A 82 1.11 13.21 -12.51
C GLY A 82 1.90 12.08 -13.15
N GLN A 83 2.21 11.05 -12.36
CA GLN A 83 2.96 9.87 -12.78
C GLN A 83 2.32 8.59 -12.22
N LEU A 84 2.52 7.50 -12.96
CA LEU A 84 2.20 6.16 -12.46
C LEU A 84 3.43 5.54 -11.83
N LEU A 85 3.23 4.87 -10.70
CA LEU A 85 4.22 4.02 -10.05
C LEU A 85 3.63 2.62 -9.94
N ALA A 86 4.48 1.60 -10.01
CA ALA A 86 4.07 0.21 -9.91
C ALA A 86 4.79 -0.44 -8.75
N GLU A 87 4.10 -1.30 -7.98
CA GLU A 87 4.73 -2.16 -6.97
C GLU A 87 5.60 -1.38 -5.96
N THR A 88 5.20 -0.16 -5.61
CA THR A 88 6.01 0.75 -4.77
C THR A 88 5.42 0.85 -3.37
N ASP A 89 6.28 0.70 -2.35
CA ASP A 89 5.89 0.89 -0.94
C ASP A 89 5.49 2.34 -0.69
N MET A 90 4.33 2.54 -0.08
CA MET A 90 3.77 3.86 0.21
C MET A 90 3.21 3.89 1.62
N HIS A 91 3.67 4.85 2.42
CA HIS A 91 3.10 5.13 3.73
C HIS A 91 1.73 5.80 3.54
N LEU A 92 0.68 5.00 3.61
CA LEU A 92 -0.70 5.44 3.41
C LEU A 92 -1.15 6.41 4.51
N GLY A 93 -0.75 6.14 5.75
CA GLY A 93 -0.97 7.02 6.89
C GLY A 93 -1.11 6.26 8.21
N ARG A 94 -1.66 6.95 9.22
CA ARG A 94 -1.86 6.41 10.57
C ARG A 94 -3.32 6.40 10.97
N ALA A 95 -3.77 5.30 11.58
CA ALA A 95 -5.06 5.24 12.25
C ALA A 95 -4.90 4.64 13.65
N LYS A 96 -5.51 5.27 14.66
CA LYS A 96 -5.42 4.86 16.08
C LYS A 96 -3.98 4.63 16.56
N GLY A 97 -3.05 5.49 16.11
CA GLY A 97 -1.63 5.41 16.45
C GLY A 97 -0.84 4.31 15.75
N ARG A 98 -1.42 3.62 14.77
CA ARG A 98 -0.78 2.51 14.03
C ARG A 98 -0.58 2.87 12.56
N ASP A 99 0.57 2.51 12.01
CA ASP A 99 0.98 2.83 10.64
C ASP A 99 0.40 1.84 9.62
N PHE A 100 0.21 2.33 8.39
CA PHE A 100 -0.18 1.56 7.22
C PHE A 100 0.79 1.84 6.08
N VAL A 101 1.50 0.82 5.61
CA VAL A 101 2.38 0.89 4.44
C VAL A 101 1.92 -0.16 3.44
N TYR A 102 1.31 0.29 2.34
CA TYR A 102 0.78 -0.59 1.30
C TYR A 102 1.64 -0.53 0.06
N ARG A 103 1.61 -1.61 -0.71
CA ARG A 103 2.32 -1.73 -1.98
C ARG A 103 1.33 -2.13 -3.08
N PRO A 104 0.58 -1.16 -3.63
CA PRO A 104 -0.42 -1.46 -4.65
C PRO A 104 0.26 -1.85 -5.96
N GLU A 105 -0.45 -2.56 -6.83
CA GLU A 105 0.09 -2.90 -8.14
C GLU A 105 0.27 -1.67 -9.03
N VAL A 106 -0.64 -0.70 -8.95
CA VAL A 106 -0.52 0.60 -9.63
C VAL A 106 -0.93 1.73 -8.70
N LEU A 107 -0.13 2.77 -8.66
CA LEU A 107 -0.38 4.05 -8.00
C LEU A 107 -0.42 5.15 -9.04
N PHE A 108 -1.34 6.11 -8.89
CA PHE A 108 -1.27 7.39 -9.58
C PHE A 108 -1.01 8.50 -8.57
N MET A 109 0.12 9.20 -8.76
CA MET A 109 0.54 10.33 -7.96
C MET A 109 0.39 11.60 -8.79
N THR A 110 -0.33 12.59 -8.28
CA THR A 110 -0.39 13.91 -8.92
C THR A 110 0.94 14.65 -8.78
N ALA A 111 1.14 15.70 -9.58
CA ALA A 111 2.30 16.58 -9.43
C ALA A 111 2.46 17.11 -7.98
N GLU A 112 1.34 17.41 -7.31
CA GLU A 112 1.33 17.87 -5.92
C GLU A 112 1.78 16.79 -4.93
N HIS A 113 1.37 15.53 -5.15
CA HIS A 113 1.86 14.40 -4.34
C HIS A 113 3.37 14.22 -4.50
N LEU A 114 3.86 14.27 -5.74
CA LEU A 114 5.28 14.10 -6.06
C LEU A 114 6.13 15.25 -5.52
N ALA A 115 5.63 16.48 -5.51
CA ALA A 115 6.34 17.63 -4.96
C ALA A 115 6.56 17.53 -3.44
N ARG A 116 5.71 16.75 -2.74
CA ARG A 116 5.87 16.45 -1.31
C ARG A 116 6.67 15.17 -1.04
N ALA A 117 6.87 14.35 -2.07
CA ALA A 117 7.60 13.10 -1.93
C ALA A 117 9.09 13.42 -1.79
N GLY A 118 9.70 12.92 -0.72
CA GLY A 118 11.15 12.79 -0.62
C GLY A 118 11.58 11.42 -1.13
N ASP A 119 12.45 10.74 -0.40
CA ASP A 119 12.87 9.37 -0.73
C ASP A 119 11.77 8.32 -0.49
N ARG A 120 10.67 8.70 0.16
CA ARG A 120 9.54 7.81 0.50
C ARG A 120 8.23 8.41 -0.01
N LEU A 121 7.35 7.56 -0.54
CA LEU A 121 5.98 7.95 -0.87
C LEU A 121 5.17 8.04 0.42
N VAL A 122 4.71 9.24 0.76
CA VAL A 122 3.94 9.51 1.98
C VAL A 122 2.59 10.13 1.62
N GLY A 123 1.56 9.58 2.23
CA GLY A 123 0.18 10.04 2.10
C GLY A 123 -0.63 9.25 1.06
N PRO A 124 -1.95 9.45 1.06
CA PRO A 124 -2.86 8.78 0.14
C PRO A 124 -2.58 9.19 -1.31
N PRO A 125 -2.54 8.25 -2.27
CA PRO A 125 -2.40 8.55 -3.68
C PRO A 125 -3.73 9.03 -4.25
N ALA A 126 -3.68 9.67 -5.43
CA ALA A 126 -4.92 10.05 -6.12
C ALA A 126 -5.70 8.83 -6.64
N LEU A 127 -4.99 7.75 -6.98
CA LEU A 127 -5.59 6.46 -7.31
C LEU A 127 -4.66 5.31 -6.89
N ALA A 128 -5.24 4.26 -6.33
CA ALA A 128 -4.59 2.97 -6.14
C ALA A 128 -5.36 1.87 -6.90
N VAL A 129 -4.65 1.00 -7.60
CA VAL A 129 -5.24 -0.14 -8.33
C VAL A 129 -4.65 -1.44 -7.81
N GLU A 130 -5.55 -2.38 -7.52
CA GLU A 130 -5.22 -3.74 -7.10
C GLU A 130 -5.77 -4.73 -8.14
N VAL A 131 -4.92 -5.58 -8.71
CA VAL A 131 -5.38 -6.67 -9.58
C VAL A 131 -5.64 -7.90 -8.71
N VAL A 132 -6.92 -8.23 -8.54
CA VAL A 132 -7.35 -9.33 -7.68
C VAL A 132 -7.56 -10.61 -8.47
N SER A 133 -7.07 -11.74 -7.94
CA SER A 133 -7.35 -13.09 -8.49
C SER A 133 -8.35 -13.84 -7.62
N GLN A 134 -8.84 -14.98 -8.13
CA GLN A 134 -9.83 -15.78 -7.40
C GLN A 134 -9.33 -16.32 -6.04
N GLY A 135 -8.02 -16.42 -5.81
CA GLY A 135 -7.45 -16.96 -4.57
C GLY A 135 -7.23 -15.92 -3.46
N SER A 136 -7.13 -14.63 -3.77
CA SER A 136 -6.83 -13.56 -2.79
C SER A 136 -8.06 -12.75 -2.34
N ARG A 137 -9.27 -13.25 -2.66
CA ARG A 137 -10.50 -12.45 -2.72
C ARG A 137 -10.98 -11.82 -1.40
N ARG A 138 -10.65 -12.38 -0.24
CA ARG A 138 -11.28 -11.94 1.02
C ARG A 138 -10.51 -10.81 1.70
N TYR A 139 -9.18 -10.90 1.76
CA TYR A 139 -8.34 -9.88 2.40
C TYR A 139 -8.19 -8.64 1.52
N ASP A 140 -7.77 -8.82 0.26
CA ASP A 140 -7.49 -7.70 -0.67
C ASP A 140 -8.72 -6.84 -0.97
N ARG A 141 -9.92 -7.44 -1.03
CA ARG A 141 -11.12 -6.70 -1.49
C ARG A 141 -11.89 -6.01 -0.37
N ILE A 142 -11.76 -6.47 0.86
CA ILE A 142 -12.57 -5.96 1.98
C ILE A 142 -11.69 -5.12 2.92
N THR A 143 -10.56 -5.65 3.37
CA THR A 143 -9.68 -4.97 4.33
C THR A 143 -9.00 -3.77 3.68
N LYS A 144 -8.20 -3.99 2.63
CA LYS A 144 -7.50 -2.89 1.94
C LYS A 144 -8.44 -1.82 1.41
N LYS A 145 -9.61 -2.24 0.89
CA LYS A 145 -10.64 -1.30 0.44
C LYS A 145 -11.09 -0.40 1.59
N ALA A 146 -11.42 -0.95 2.76
CA ALA A 146 -11.84 -0.17 3.91
C ALA A 146 -10.74 0.79 4.39
N ASP A 147 -9.47 0.39 4.29
CA ASP A 147 -8.35 1.25 4.63
C ASP A 147 -8.17 2.37 3.60
N TYR A 148 -8.18 2.07 2.30
CA TYR A 148 -8.16 3.09 1.26
C TYR A 148 -9.29 4.09 1.42
N GLU A 149 -10.52 3.63 1.66
CA GLU A 149 -11.67 4.49 1.93
C GLU A 149 -11.47 5.35 3.18
N ARG A 150 -10.91 4.77 4.25
CA ARG A 150 -10.58 5.49 5.50
C ARG A 150 -9.59 6.64 5.26
N PHE A 151 -8.61 6.43 4.38
CA PHE A 151 -7.59 7.44 4.04
C PHE A 151 -7.97 8.32 2.85
N GLY A 152 -9.21 8.23 2.35
CA GLY A 152 -9.71 9.09 1.26
C GLY A 152 -9.18 8.74 -0.13
N VAL A 153 -8.63 7.54 -0.31
CA VAL A 153 -8.06 7.07 -1.58
C VAL A 153 -9.15 6.56 -2.52
N HIS A 154 -9.18 7.06 -3.75
CA HIS A 154 -9.93 6.40 -4.81
C HIS A 154 -9.24 5.08 -5.18
N ALA A 155 -9.84 3.93 -4.83
CA ALA A 155 -9.27 2.63 -5.12
C ALA A 155 -10.08 1.91 -6.21
N GLN A 156 -9.41 1.23 -7.13
CA GLN A 156 -10.07 0.36 -8.12
C GLN A 156 -9.55 -1.08 -8.04
N ALA A 157 -10.46 -2.04 -8.10
CA ALA A 157 -10.10 -3.45 -8.19
C ALA A 157 -10.30 -3.94 -9.62
N ALA A 158 -9.23 -4.35 -10.28
CA ALA A 158 -9.26 -4.99 -11.60
C ALA A 158 -9.20 -6.52 -11.44
N THR A 159 -9.82 -7.28 -12.36
CA THR A 159 -9.79 -8.75 -12.31
C THR A 159 -9.00 -9.32 -13.48
N SER A 160 -8.14 -10.31 -13.21
CA SER A 160 -7.30 -10.95 -14.23
C SER A 160 -8.02 -12.03 -15.06
N ARG A 161 -9.36 -11.94 -15.23
CA ARG A 161 -10.14 -12.95 -15.98
C ARG A 161 -9.93 -12.76 -17.48
N SER A 162 -10.13 -13.83 -18.25
CA SER A 162 -10.16 -13.80 -19.74
C SER A 162 -11.20 -12.82 -20.31
N ASN A 163 -12.16 -12.39 -19.49
CA ASN A 163 -13.00 -11.22 -19.74
C ASN A 163 -12.80 -10.24 -18.57
N PRO A 164 -11.91 -9.24 -18.69
CA PRO A 164 -11.55 -8.36 -17.59
C PRO A 164 -12.76 -7.50 -17.22
N LYS A 165 -13.31 -7.74 -16.02
CA LYS A 165 -14.25 -6.81 -15.39
C LYS A 165 -13.46 -5.97 -14.40
N ALA A 166 -13.49 -4.65 -14.57
CA ALA A 166 -13.03 -3.70 -13.56
C ALA A 166 -14.20 -3.34 -12.62
N SER A 167 -13.91 -3.18 -11.34
CA SER A 167 -14.84 -2.61 -10.36
C SER A 167 -14.19 -1.39 -9.75
N ALA A 168 -14.73 -0.23 -10.06
CA ALA A 168 -14.27 1.03 -9.50
C ALA A 168 -14.93 1.25 -8.13
N TRP A 169 -14.15 1.63 -7.13
CA TRP A 169 -14.67 2.09 -5.85
C TRP A 169 -14.44 3.60 -5.77
N ARG A 170 -15.50 4.34 -5.51
CA ARG A 170 -15.42 5.78 -5.28
C ARG A 170 -15.70 6.02 -3.82
N VAL A 171 -14.74 6.62 -3.11
CA VAL A 171 -14.99 7.19 -1.78
C VAL A 171 -16.16 8.14 -1.91
N ARG A 172 -17.24 7.87 -1.15
CA ARG A 172 -18.33 8.83 -1.00
C ARG A 172 -17.73 10.03 -0.29
N GLN A 173 -17.60 11.15 -0.98
CA GLN A 173 -17.36 12.40 -0.29
C GLN A 173 -18.53 12.63 0.68
N SER A 174 -18.24 12.91 1.94
CA SER A 174 -19.24 13.46 2.84
C SER A 174 -19.84 14.71 2.19
N PRO A 175 -21.17 14.90 2.18
CA PRO A 175 -21.76 16.14 1.66
C PRO A 175 -21.32 17.28 2.57
N GLY A 176 -20.38 18.11 2.11
CA GLY A 176 -19.88 19.22 2.93
C GLY A 176 -18.60 19.91 2.49
N SER A 177 -17.85 19.40 1.51
CA SER A 177 -16.62 20.06 1.06
C SER A 177 -16.81 20.66 -0.33
N PHE A 178 -17.26 21.92 -0.38
CA PHE A 178 -16.95 22.79 -1.51
C PHE A 178 -15.43 22.94 -1.56
N LEU A 179 -14.85 23.01 -2.76
CA LEU A 179 -13.91 24.09 -3.11
C LEU A 179 -13.72 24.15 -4.63
N ILE A 180 -13.49 25.40 -5.03
CA ILE A 180 -13.36 26.01 -6.35
C ILE A 180 -12.10 25.52 -7.06
#